data_AF-A0A965PK11-F1
#
_entry.id   AF-A0A965PK11-F1
#
_cell.length_a   1.000
_cell.length_b   1.000
_cell.length_c   1.000
_cell.angle_alpha   90.00
_cell.angle_beta   90.00
_cell.angle_gamma   90.00
#
_symmetry.space_group_name_H-M   'P 1'
#
loop_
_entity.id
_entity.type
_entity.pdbx_description
1 polymer ?
#
loop_
_entity_poly.entity_id
_entity_poly.type
_entity_poly.pdbx_seq_one_letter_code
_entity_poly.pdbx_strand_id
1 'polypeptide(L)' 'MTWHYSDPIINGKYLCCVRGYSSPIDLDWNKEEGGWGEWWHGEYDDGLAAWNQFDNDLVVCYIGFDEIPMPE' A
#
# COMPACT_ATOMS: atom_id res chain seq x y z
N MET A 1 -13.58 -7.94 7.20
CA MET A 1 -12.45 -7.57 6.35
C MET A 1 -13.01 -6.95 5.08
N THR A 2 -12.61 -5.73 4.75
CA THR A 2 -13.10 -4.96 3.60
C THR A 2 -11.92 -4.39 2.83
N TRP A 3 -11.89 -4.58 1.52
CA TRP A 3 -10.89 -3.96 0.64
C TRP A 3 -11.43 -2.63 0.11
N HIS A 4 -10.56 -1.62 0.07
CA HIS A 4 -10.86 -0.28 -0.41
C HIS A 4 -10.29 -0.07 -1.82
N TYR A 5 -10.97 0.69 -2.67
CA TYR A 5 -10.65 0.85 -4.11
C TYR A 5 -10.27 2.29 -4.51
N SER A 6 -10.03 3.17 -3.52
CA SER A 6 -9.56 4.54 -3.73
C SER A 6 -8.15 4.72 -3.17
N ASP A 7 -7.66 5.95 -3.12
CA ASP A 7 -6.46 6.26 -2.33
C ASP A 7 -6.82 6.41 -0.84
N PRO A 8 -5.93 6.00 0.10
CA PRO A 8 -6.11 6.23 1.52
C PRO A 8 -6.09 7.73 1.86
N ILE A 9 -6.75 8.09 2.96
CA ILE A 9 -6.75 9.47 3.47
C ILE A 9 -5.75 9.69 4.61
N ILE A 10 -5.20 8.64 5.19
CA ILE A 10 -4.27 8.65 6.32
C ILE A 10 -2.93 8.07 5.86
N ASN A 11 -1.81 8.69 6.26
CA ASN A 11 -0.48 8.14 5.97
C ASN A 11 -0.23 6.90 6.82
N GLY A 12 0.39 5.87 6.23
CA GLY A 12 0.68 4.63 6.94
C GLY A 12 0.95 3.44 6.04
N LYS A 13 1.09 2.27 6.67
CA LYS A 13 1.27 0.98 5.99
C LYS A 13 -0.07 0.36 5.63
N TYR A 14 -0.13 -0.22 4.44
CA TYR A 14 -1.28 -0.94 3.90
C TYR A 14 -0.84 -2.20 3.17
N LEU A 15 -1.69 -3.22 3.18
CA LEU A 15 -1.54 -4.38 2.30
C LEU A 15 -2.28 -4.09 1.00
N CYS A 16 -1.60 -4.12 -0.14
CA CYS A 16 -2.09 -3.61 -1.41
C CYS A 16 -2.07 -4.67 -2.51
N CYS A 17 -3.14 -4.72 -3.33
CA CYS A 17 -3.14 -5.50 -4.57
C CYS A 17 -2.62 -4.62 -5.71
N VAL A 18 -1.49 -5.02 -6.31
CA VAL A 18 -0.82 -4.25 -7.37
C VAL A 18 -0.88 -4.98 -8.70
N ARG A 19 -1.20 -4.27 -9.78
CA ARG A 19 -1.21 -4.83 -11.14
C ARG A 19 0.16 -5.37 -11.52
N GLY A 20 0.20 -6.58 -12.08
CA GLY A 20 1.45 -7.24 -12.49
C GLY A 20 2.12 -8.07 -11.39
N TYR A 21 1.58 -8.05 -10.17
CA TYR A 21 2.07 -8.86 -9.05
C TYR A 21 1.07 -9.97 -8.69
N SER A 22 1.59 -11.15 -8.33
CA SER A 22 0.78 -12.33 -8.05
C SER A 22 0.32 -12.44 -6.60
N SER A 23 0.81 -11.55 -5.72
CA SER A 23 0.50 -11.51 -4.30
C SER A 23 0.33 -10.06 -3.85
N PRO A 24 -0.47 -9.81 -2.80
CA PRO A 24 -0.49 -8.50 -2.16
C PRO A 24 0.91 -8.09 -1.67
N ILE A 25 1.17 -6.79 -1.66
CA ILE A 25 2.45 -6.19 -1.29
C ILE A 25 2.21 -5.17 -0.19
N ASP A 26 3.14 -5.11 0.76
CA ASP A 26 3.13 -4.08 1.79
C ASP A 26 3.64 -2.76 1.21
N LEU A 27 2.77 -1.75 1.20
CA LEU A 27 3.08 -0.41 0.71
C LEU A 27 2.82 0.65 1.79
N ASP A 28 3.71 1.63 1.84
CA ASP A 28 3.56 2.86 2.61
C ASP A 28 2.83 3.91 1.75
N TRP A 29 1.72 4.44 2.25
CA TRP A 29 1.03 5.60 1.67
C TRP A 29 1.48 6.87 2.35
N ASN A 30 1.94 7.84 1.54
CA ASN A 30 2.31 9.17 2.02
C ASN A 30 1.57 10.23 1.22
N LYS A 31 0.62 10.92 1.87
CA LYS A 31 -0.07 12.08 1.34
C LYS A 31 0.62 13.36 1.78
N GLU A 32 1.03 14.17 0.80
CA GLU A 32 1.51 15.54 1.04
C GLU A 32 0.35 16.47 1.42
N GLU A 33 0.63 17.47 2.26
CA GLU A 33 -0.38 18.45 2.68
C GLU A 33 -0.90 19.24 1.48
N GLY A 34 -2.20 19.08 1.17
CA GLY A 34 -2.83 19.72 0.00
C GLY A 34 -2.50 19.08 -1.35
N GLY A 35 -1.78 17.96 -1.36
CA GLY A 35 -1.35 17.24 -2.56
C GLY A 35 -2.00 15.87 -2.74
N TRP A 36 -1.55 15.18 -3.79
CA TRP A 36 -1.79 13.76 -4.00
C TRP A 36 -0.90 12.96 -3.05
N GLY A 37 -1.30 11.72 -2.74
CA GLY A 37 -0.40 10.81 -2.06
C GLY A 37 0.26 9.84 -3.04
N GLU A 38 1.32 9.22 -2.56
CA GLU A 38 2.13 8.29 -3.32
C GLU A 38 2.29 6.98 -2.54
N TRP A 39 2.33 5.88 -3.29
CA TRP A 39 2.60 4.55 -2.78
C TRP A 39 4.08 4.23 -2.87
N TRP A 40 4.65 3.75 -1.77
CA TRP A 40 6.05 3.42 -1.65
C TRP A 40 6.24 2.01 -1.12
N HIS A 41 7.20 1.28 -1.67
CA HIS A 41 7.68 0.02 -1.10
C HIS A 41 8.84 0.31 -0.12
N GLY A 42 8.71 -0.13 1.13
CA GLY A 42 9.72 0.05 2.17
C GLY A 42 10.94 -0.88 2.03
N GLU A 43 12.06 -0.52 2.67
CA GLU A 43 13.35 -1.24 2.59
C GLU A 43 13.37 -2.67 3.21
N TYR A 44 13.91 -3.60 2.42
CA TYR A 44 14.54 -4.92 2.66
C TYR A 44 13.99 -5.89 3.73
N ASP A 45 13.37 -6.97 3.23
CA ASP A 45 13.80 -8.36 3.55
C ASP A 45 13.50 -9.39 2.41
N ASP A 46 13.04 -8.93 1.23
CA ASP A 46 12.48 -9.77 0.16
C ASP A 46 13.17 -9.61 -1.23
N GLY A 47 14.25 -8.84 -1.31
CA GLY A 47 15.08 -8.72 -2.51
C GLY A 47 14.58 -7.73 -3.57
N LEU A 48 13.58 -6.90 -3.24
CA LEU A 48 13.20 -5.73 -4.04
C LEU A 48 14.11 -4.53 -3.69
N ALA A 49 14.42 -3.69 -4.69
CA ALA A 49 15.28 -2.54 -4.50
C ALA A 49 14.60 -1.47 -3.62
N ALA A 50 15.38 -0.91 -2.69
CA ALA A 50 14.97 0.14 -1.77
C ALA A 50 14.14 1.25 -2.45
N TRP A 51 12.95 1.54 -1.89
CA TRP A 51 12.12 2.71 -2.24
C TRP A 51 11.67 2.79 -3.71
N ASN A 52 11.01 1.74 -4.20
CA ASN A 52 10.25 1.86 -5.45
C ASN A 52 8.93 2.60 -5.20
N GLN A 53 8.71 3.66 -5.97
CA GLN A 53 7.42 4.32 -6.11
C GLN A 53 6.50 3.46 -6.97
N PHE A 54 5.25 3.31 -6.55
CA PHE A 54 4.19 2.73 -7.34
C PHE A 54 3.22 3.82 -7.77
N ASP A 55 2.99 3.95 -9.08
CA ASP A 55 1.94 4.83 -9.58
C ASP A 55 0.58 4.40 -9.04
N ASN A 56 -0.28 5.38 -8.70
CA ASN A 56 -1.59 5.12 -8.09
C ASN A 56 -2.51 4.30 -9.01
N ASP A 57 -2.28 4.29 -10.33
CA ASP A 57 -3.05 3.49 -11.29
C ASP A 57 -2.67 1.99 -11.27
N LEU A 58 -1.54 1.64 -10.66
CA LEU A 58 -1.08 0.28 -10.45
C LEU A 58 -1.69 -0.35 -9.20
N VAL A 59 -1.99 0.45 -8.17
CA VAL A 59 -2.62 -0.03 -6.93
C VAL A 59 -4.13 -0.15 -7.14
N VAL A 60 -4.66 -1.38 -7.14
CA VAL A 60 -6.06 -1.66 -7.46
C VAL A 60 -6.96 -1.55 -6.23
N CYS A 61 -6.49 -2.07 -5.11
CA CYS A 61 -7.16 -1.99 -3.83
C CYS A 61 -6.20 -2.18 -2.66
N TYR A 62 -6.59 -1.72 -1.48
CA TYR A 62 -5.79 -1.79 -0.27
C TYR A 62 -6.64 -2.19 0.95
N ILE A 63 -5.96 -2.61 2.03
CA ILE A 63 -6.53 -2.77 3.37
C ILE A 63 -5.54 -2.26 4.43
N GLY A 64 -6.04 -1.52 5.42
CA GLY A 64 -5.24 -1.11 6.58
C GLY A 64 -4.84 -2.31 7.43
N PHE A 65 -3.61 -2.32 7.96
CA PHE A 65 -3.15 -3.42 8.82
C PHE A 65 -4.00 -3.59 10.09
N ASP A 66 -4.56 -2.49 10.61
CA ASP A 66 -5.50 -2.47 11.73
C ASP A 66 -6.88 -3.05 11.39
N GLU A 67 -7.22 -3.14 10.10
CA GLU A 67 -8.46 -3.74 9.60
C GLU A 67 -8.33 -5.25 9.35
N ILE A 68 -7.11 -5.80 9.43
CA ILE A 68 -6.84 -7.23 9.30
C ILE A 68 -7.20 -7.91 10.63
N PRO A 69 -8.21 -8.81 10.67
CA PRO A 69 -8.59 -9.51 11.88
C PRO A 69 -7.42 -10.38 12.34
N MET A 70 -6.90 -10.10 13.54
CA MET A 70 -5.94 -10.99 14.17
C MET A 70 -6.67 -12.23 14.72
N PRO A 71 -6.12 -13.43 14.56
CA PRO A 71 -6.62 -14.60 15.27
C PRO A 71 -6.43 -14.40 16.78
N GLU A 72 -7.45 -14.78 17.56
CA GLU A 72 -7.41 -14.82 19.04
C GLU A 72 -6.49 -15.93 19.57
#